data_AF-A0A2W0A7W0-F1
#
_entry.id   AF-A0A2W0A7W0-F1
#
_cell.length_a   1.000
_cell.length_b   1.000
_cell.length_c   1.000
_cell.angle_alpha   90.00
_cell.angle_beta   90.00
_cell.angle_gamma   90.00
#
_symmetry.space_group_name_H-M   'P 1'
#
loop_
_entity.id
_entity.type
_entity.pdbx_description
1 polymer ?
#
loop_
_entity_poly.entity_id
_entity_poly.type
_entity_poly.pdbx_seq_one_letter_code
_entity_poly.pdbx_strand_id
1 'polypeptide(L)'
;RSMTVGEFREHILDDSTGEAELRQLQWAIIPEIAAAVAKIMSNKDLVLAAAKVRNITHCRNTMGERGVLGIRIQPNHPADDIGGILLAAFEGLLYGCGDAVIGVNPATDSVETVGTILRGLQRLVEAYQAPTQTCCLAHITTQLAAMKRGAPVDLLFQSVAGTEAANHSFGITLAMLREGREQVMEHHKKRDVAWKGDNVMYFETGQGSALSAEAHHRVDQLTLEARAYGVARVFQPFLVNSVVGFIGPEYLYDERQIIRAGLEDHFMGKLLGLPMGCDVCYTNHAAADQNSADNLLLLLAAAGCNYFMGVPCSDDVMLNYQSTSYHDALAVRRIFKLAPAPEFLAWLEKTGIYREGEPARLDAPSRRQLMQPLESSLEKIL
;
A
#
# COMPACT_ATOMS: atom_id res chain seq x y z
N ARG A 1 -7.25 -30.49 7.11
CA ARG A 1 -8.01 -30.42 8.39
C ARG A 1 -7.40 -31.27 9.50
N SER A 2 -6.53 -32.25 9.22
CA SER A 2 -5.86 -33.09 10.23
C SER A 2 -4.44 -32.65 10.61
N MET A 3 -3.83 -31.70 9.89
CA MET A 3 -2.49 -31.20 10.20
C MET A 3 -2.50 -30.40 11.51
N THR A 4 -1.50 -30.64 12.34
CA THR A 4 -1.10 -29.73 13.42
C THR A 4 -0.53 -28.43 12.85
N VAL A 5 -0.43 -27.38 13.67
CA VAL A 5 0.20 -26.11 13.24
C VAL A 5 1.67 -26.31 12.86
N GLY A 6 2.38 -27.21 13.56
CA GLY A 6 3.76 -27.57 13.22
C GLY A 6 3.87 -28.27 11.86
N GLU A 7 3.04 -29.27 11.59
CA GLU A 7 3.01 -29.93 10.27
C GLU A 7 2.63 -28.94 9.16
N PHE A 8 1.73 -28.00 9.45
CA PHE A 8 1.37 -26.96 8.49
C PHE A 8 2.52 -25.98 8.22
N ARG A 9 3.31 -25.60 9.24
CA ARG A 9 4.55 -24.85 9.07
C ARG A 9 5.52 -25.59 8.14
N GLU A 10 5.79 -26.86 8.43
CA GLU A 10 6.70 -27.67 7.60
C GLU A 10 6.19 -27.78 6.17
N HIS A 11 4.88 -28.00 5.98
CA HIS A 11 4.27 -28.04 4.65
C HIS A 11 4.46 -26.73 3.88
N ILE A 12 4.25 -25.56 4.49
CA ILE A 12 4.49 -24.27 3.83
C ILE A 12 5.98 -24.10 3.44
N LEU A 13 6.90 -24.55 4.31
CA LEU A 13 8.33 -24.38 4.12
C LEU A 13 8.95 -25.40 3.16
N ASP A 14 8.31 -26.55 2.94
CA ASP A 14 8.79 -27.62 2.06
C ASP A 14 9.03 -27.11 0.62
N ASP A 15 10.17 -27.48 0.04
CA ASP A 15 10.57 -27.05 -1.32
C ASP A 15 9.63 -27.59 -2.41
N SER A 16 8.93 -28.70 -2.15
CA SER A 16 7.94 -29.26 -3.07
C SER A 16 6.59 -28.54 -3.01
N THR A 17 6.29 -27.83 -1.92
CA THR A 17 5.08 -27.01 -1.79
C THR A 17 5.27 -25.67 -2.50
N GLY A 18 4.75 -25.63 -3.72
CA GLY A 18 4.84 -24.49 -4.63
C GLY A 18 3.72 -23.46 -4.48
N GLU A 19 3.87 -22.35 -5.22
CA GLU A 19 2.91 -21.24 -5.24
C GLU A 19 1.48 -21.68 -5.57
N ALA A 20 1.31 -22.56 -6.56
CA ALA A 20 0.00 -23.01 -7.02
C ALA A 20 -0.78 -23.77 -5.94
N GLU A 21 -0.10 -24.59 -5.15
CA GLU A 21 -0.69 -25.32 -4.03
C GLU A 21 -1.09 -24.37 -2.91
N LEU A 22 -0.18 -23.48 -2.48
CA LEU A 22 -0.48 -22.48 -1.46
C LEU A 22 -1.66 -21.59 -1.87
N ARG A 23 -1.74 -21.20 -3.14
CA ARG A 23 -2.87 -20.41 -3.68
C ARG A 23 -4.21 -21.14 -3.52
N GLN A 24 -4.26 -22.46 -3.75
CA GLN A 24 -5.48 -23.26 -3.57
C GLN A 24 -5.91 -23.33 -2.10
N LEU A 25 -4.97 -23.22 -1.17
CA LEU A 25 -5.23 -23.30 0.27
C LEU A 25 -5.67 -21.97 0.89
N GLN A 26 -5.44 -20.81 0.24
CA GLN A 26 -5.69 -19.48 0.81
C GLN A 26 -7.07 -19.35 1.48
N TRP A 27 -8.13 -19.81 0.82
CA TRP A 27 -9.49 -19.73 1.35
C TRP A 27 -9.82 -20.77 2.42
N ALA A 28 -9.08 -21.87 2.47
CA ALA A 28 -9.17 -22.89 3.52
C ALA A 28 -8.44 -22.49 4.81
N ILE A 29 -7.52 -21.52 4.74
CA ILE A 29 -6.80 -20.98 5.89
C ILE A 29 -7.65 -19.87 6.52
N ILE A 30 -8.01 -20.07 7.78
CA ILE A 30 -8.64 -19.03 8.61
C ILE A 30 -7.56 -18.12 9.22
N PRO A 31 -7.89 -16.85 9.52
CA PRO A 31 -6.98 -15.90 10.14
C PRO A 31 -6.20 -16.43 11.36
N GLU A 32 -6.88 -17.12 12.26
CA GLU A 32 -6.27 -17.66 13.48
C GLU A 32 -5.20 -18.72 13.18
N ILE A 33 -5.33 -19.49 12.10
CA ILE A 33 -4.32 -20.46 11.67
C ILE A 33 -3.13 -19.76 11.01
N ALA A 34 -3.36 -18.70 10.23
CA ALA A 34 -2.29 -17.87 9.68
C ALA A 34 -1.45 -17.23 10.81
N ALA A 35 -2.12 -16.71 11.84
CA ALA A 35 -1.44 -16.19 13.03
C ALA A 35 -0.71 -17.29 13.82
N ALA A 36 -1.33 -18.44 14.02
CA ALA A 36 -0.72 -19.55 14.76
C ALA A 36 0.57 -20.06 14.10
N VAL A 37 0.59 -20.18 12.76
CA VAL A 37 1.78 -20.63 12.04
C VAL A 37 2.87 -19.54 12.03
N ALA A 38 2.51 -18.26 11.89
CA ALA A 38 3.45 -17.14 11.98
C ALA A 38 4.19 -17.10 13.34
N LYS A 39 3.47 -17.38 14.44
CA LYS A 39 4.02 -17.38 15.81
C LYS A 39 5.15 -18.40 16.03
N ILE A 40 5.16 -19.49 15.26
CA ILE A 40 6.19 -20.55 15.37
C ILE A 40 7.24 -20.48 14.25
N MET A 41 7.23 -19.43 13.45
CA MET A 41 8.20 -19.18 12.39
C MET A 41 9.30 -18.22 12.84
N SER A 42 10.56 -18.53 12.54
CA SER A 42 11.65 -17.57 12.65
C SER A 42 11.52 -16.47 11.58
N ASN A 43 12.26 -15.36 11.71
CA ASN A 43 12.24 -14.28 10.70
C ASN A 43 12.60 -14.81 9.31
N LYS A 44 13.60 -15.71 9.23
CA LYS A 44 13.99 -16.37 7.98
C LYS A 44 12.84 -17.18 7.39
N ASP A 45 12.10 -17.90 8.22
CA ASP A 45 10.98 -18.73 7.77
C ASP A 45 9.84 -17.85 7.21
N LEU A 46 9.53 -16.74 7.89
CA LEU A 46 8.52 -15.77 7.42
C LEU A 46 8.89 -15.20 6.04
N VAL A 47 10.16 -14.80 5.86
CA VAL A 47 10.69 -14.31 4.58
C VAL A 47 10.62 -15.39 3.50
N LEU A 48 11.14 -16.59 3.79
CA LEU A 48 11.18 -17.70 2.82
C LEU A 48 9.78 -18.13 2.38
N ALA A 49 8.86 -18.29 3.33
CA ALA A 49 7.50 -18.70 3.06
C ALA A 49 6.73 -17.63 2.25
N ALA A 50 6.84 -16.36 2.63
CA ALA A 50 6.19 -15.27 1.90
C ALA A 50 6.74 -15.10 0.47
N ALA A 51 8.05 -15.33 0.27
CA ALA A 51 8.69 -15.25 -1.04
C ALA A 51 8.15 -16.27 -2.05
N LYS A 52 7.55 -17.38 -1.60
CA LYS A 52 6.87 -18.36 -2.46
C LYS A 52 5.56 -17.84 -3.04
N VAL A 53 4.87 -16.92 -2.37
CA VAL A 53 3.49 -16.53 -2.69
C VAL A 53 3.41 -15.24 -3.50
N ARG A 54 2.66 -15.25 -4.61
CA ARG A 54 2.35 -14.05 -5.39
C ARG A 54 0.84 -13.88 -5.59
N ASN A 55 0.35 -12.76 -5.09
CA ASN A 55 -1.04 -12.34 -5.19
C ASN A 55 -1.08 -11.14 -6.13
N ILE A 56 -1.56 -11.39 -7.34
CA ILE A 56 -1.59 -10.43 -8.43
C ILE A 56 -2.96 -9.75 -8.45
N THR A 57 -2.96 -8.43 -8.58
CA THR A 57 -4.17 -7.60 -8.63
C THR A 57 -4.09 -6.59 -9.78
N HIS A 58 -5.25 -6.17 -10.27
CA HIS A 58 -5.36 -5.30 -11.44
C HIS A 58 -6.35 -4.15 -11.18
N CYS A 59 -5.90 -2.92 -11.39
CA CYS A 59 -6.74 -1.72 -11.44
C CYS A 59 -6.49 -0.98 -12.75
N ARG A 60 -5.67 0.07 -12.79
CA ARG A 60 -5.19 0.67 -14.06
C ARG A 60 -3.92 0.00 -14.57
N ASN A 61 -3.15 -0.60 -13.67
CA ASN A 61 -1.98 -1.42 -13.98
C ASN A 61 -2.02 -2.74 -13.20
N THR A 62 -0.97 -3.54 -13.36
CA THR A 62 -0.81 -4.85 -12.72
C THR A 62 0.17 -4.76 -11.55
N MET A 63 -0.22 -5.31 -10.40
CA MET A 63 0.59 -5.31 -9.18
C MET A 63 0.85 -6.73 -8.66
N GLY A 64 2.03 -6.98 -8.09
CA GLY A 64 2.34 -8.22 -7.36
C GLY A 64 2.95 -9.37 -8.18
N GLU A 65 3.31 -9.13 -9.43
CA GLU A 65 4.05 -10.10 -10.25
C GLU A 65 5.47 -10.36 -9.71
N ARG A 66 6.07 -11.51 -10.07
CA ARG A 66 7.47 -11.78 -9.75
C ARG A 66 8.36 -10.78 -10.48
N GLY A 67 9.31 -10.19 -9.76
CA GLY A 67 10.22 -9.17 -10.31
C GLY A 67 9.64 -7.76 -10.31
N VAL A 68 8.40 -7.56 -9.84
CA VAL A 68 7.78 -6.24 -9.72
C VAL A 68 7.79 -5.77 -8.26
N LEU A 69 8.15 -4.51 -8.06
CA LEU A 69 7.99 -3.80 -6.78
C LEU A 69 7.29 -2.47 -7.02
N GLY A 70 6.06 -2.35 -6.54
CA GLY A 70 5.29 -1.11 -6.59
C GLY A 70 5.73 -0.10 -5.53
N ILE A 71 5.50 1.18 -5.80
CA ILE A 71 5.72 2.24 -4.81
C ILE A 71 4.51 3.16 -4.78
N ARG A 72 3.95 3.38 -3.59
CA ARG A 72 2.96 4.42 -3.34
C ARG A 72 3.68 5.75 -3.28
N ILE A 73 3.27 6.75 -4.06
CA ILE A 73 3.66 8.13 -3.76
C ILE A 73 2.70 8.65 -2.68
N GLN A 74 3.26 9.16 -1.59
CA GLN A 74 2.53 9.79 -0.49
C GLN A 74 2.92 11.27 -0.39
N PRO A 75 2.27 12.15 -1.17
CA PRO A 75 2.62 13.56 -1.24
C PRO A 75 1.76 14.37 -0.27
N ASN A 76 1.79 14.03 1.02
CA ASN A 76 0.99 14.72 2.04
C ASN A 76 1.49 16.15 2.23
N HIS A 77 0.58 17.10 2.45
CA HIS A 77 0.92 18.48 2.73
C HIS A 77 0.18 18.96 3.99
N PRO A 78 0.84 19.64 4.96
CA PRO A 78 0.22 20.02 6.24
C PRO A 78 -1.04 20.90 6.13
N ALA A 79 -1.16 21.63 5.01
CA ALA A 79 -2.29 22.50 4.70
C ALA A 79 -3.18 21.98 3.56
N ASP A 80 -2.99 20.75 3.09
CA ASP A 80 -3.62 20.22 1.87
C ASP A 80 -3.46 21.14 0.65
N ASP A 81 -2.31 21.81 0.53
CA ASP A 81 -2.02 22.72 -0.59
C ASP A 81 -1.86 21.89 -1.87
N ILE A 82 -2.74 22.13 -2.83
CA ILE A 82 -2.78 21.34 -4.07
C ILE A 82 -1.51 21.52 -4.89
N GLY A 83 -0.91 22.72 -4.90
CA GLY A 83 0.35 22.95 -5.61
C GLY A 83 1.49 22.11 -5.04
N GLY A 84 1.64 22.11 -3.71
CA GLY A 84 2.62 21.30 -2.99
C GLY A 84 2.40 19.80 -3.19
N ILE A 85 1.15 19.33 -3.09
CA ILE A 85 0.78 17.93 -3.33
C ILE A 85 1.18 17.50 -4.75
N LEU A 86 0.83 18.29 -5.77
CA LEU A 86 1.11 17.94 -7.16
C LEU A 86 2.60 18.00 -7.50
N LEU A 87 3.34 18.93 -6.89
CA LEU A 87 4.79 19.02 -7.05
C LEU A 87 5.49 17.81 -6.43
N ALA A 88 5.12 17.43 -5.20
CA ALA A 88 5.68 16.25 -4.54
C ALA A 88 5.30 14.94 -5.26
N ALA A 89 4.07 14.86 -5.80
CA ALA A 89 3.64 13.74 -6.63
C ALA A 89 4.46 13.64 -7.93
N PHE A 90 4.65 14.77 -8.62
CA PHE A 90 5.45 14.83 -9.83
C PHE A 90 6.92 14.47 -9.57
N GLU A 91 7.50 14.94 -8.46
CA GLU A 91 8.85 14.52 -8.07
C GLU A 91 8.93 13.01 -7.94
N GLY A 92 8.01 12.36 -7.22
CA GLY A 92 7.96 10.91 -7.09
C GLY A 92 7.92 10.18 -8.44
N LEU A 93 7.15 10.70 -9.41
CA LEU A 93 7.10 10.13 -10.78
C LEU A 93 8.47 10.17 -11.47
N LEU A 94 9.29 11.20 -11.24
CA LEU A 94 10.65 11.29 -11.80
C LEU A 94 11.61 10.23 -11.22
N TYR A 95 11.33 9.70 -10.03
CA TYR A 95 12.03 8.56 -9.45
C TYR A 95 11.41 7.21 -9.90
N GLY A 96 10.39 7.23 -10.75
CA GLY A 96 9.65 6.03 -11.16
C GLY A 96 8.78 5.45 -10.05
N CYS A 97 8.42 6.24 -9.04
CA CYS A 97 7.45 5.85 -8.02
C CYS A 97 6.02 6.13 -8.51
N GLY A 98 5.02 5.60 -7.79
CA GLY A 98 3.62 5.90 -8.02
C GLY A 98 2.87 4.83 -8.78
N ASP A 99 3.52 3.74 -9.16
CA ASP A 99 2.90 2.60 -9.84
C ASP A 99 1.97 1.79 -8.92
N ALA A 100 2.15 1.84 -7.59
CA ALA A 100 1.16 1.29 -6.68
C ALA A 100 -0.06 2.22 -6.57
N VAL A 101 0.14 3.49 -6.21
CA VAL A 101 -0.91 4.51 -6.16
C VAL A 101 -0.25 5.87 -5.94
N ILE A 102 -0.85 6.94 -6.46
CA ILE A 102 -0.58 8.31 -5.96
C ILE A 102 -1.65 8.61 -4.91
N GLY A 103 -1.28 8.51 -3.63
CA GLY A 103 -2.21 8.44 -2.51
C GLY A 103 -1.94 9.49 -1.43
N VAL A 104 -2.85 10.42 -1.23
CA VAL A 104 -2.74 11.51 -0.23
C VAL A 104 -3.56 11.19 1.00
N ASN A 105 -2.96 11.24 2.19
CA ASN A 105 -3.70 11.39 3.44
C ASN A 105 -4.05 12.88 3.60
N PRO A 106 -5.34 13.27 3.58
CA PRO A 106 -5.70 14.68 3.72
C PRO A 106 -5.56 15.12 5.19
N ALA A 107 -5.03 16.31 5.42
CA ALA A 107 -5.04 16.94 6.75
C ALA A 107 -6.47 17.28 7.21
N THR A 108 -7.38 17.57 6.27
CA THR A 108 -8.80 17.80 6.54
C THR A 108 -9.70 16.78 5.84
N ASP A 109 -10.40 15.96 6.63
CA ASP A 109 -11.43 15.03 6.12
C ASP A 109 -12.75 15.78 5.82
N SER A 110 -12.80 16.43 4.65
CA SER A 110 -14.00 17.07 4.12
C SER A 110 -14.26 16.70 2.66
N VAL A 111 -15.54 16.65 2.28
CA VAL A 111 -15.95 16.32 0.90
C VAL A 111 -15.35 17.28 -0.13
N GLU A 112 -15.19 18.56 0.25
CA GLU A 112 -14.61 19.59 -0.62
C GLU A 112 -13.10 19.36 -0.82
N THR A 113 -12.34 19.25 0.28
CA THR A 113 -10.90 18.99 0.26
C THR A 113 -10.57 17.71 -0.49
N VAL A 114 -11.23 16.61 -0.13
CA VAL A 114 -11.07 15.29 -0.77
C VAL A 114 -11.36 15.37 -2.26
N GLY A 115 -12.46 16.04 -2.65
CA GLY A 115 -12.80 16.22 -4.05
C GLY A 115 -11.76 17.03 -4.81
N THR A 116 -11.18 18.07 -4.19
CA THR A 116 -10.17 18.92 -4.82
C THR A 116 -8.85 18.18 -5.00
N ILE A 117 -8.41 17.43 -3.99
CA ILE A 117 -7.22 16.56 -4.08
C ILE A 117 -7.40 15.53 -5.20
N LEU A 118 -8.51 14.78 -5.21
CA LEU A 118 -8.77 13.76 -6.23
C LEU A 118 -8.77 14.34 -7.65
N ARG A 119 -9.40 15.52 -7.85
CA ARG A 119 -9.36 16.21 -9.16
C ARG A 119 -7.94 16.66 -9.53
N GLY A 120 -7.16 17.17 -8.57
CA GLY A 120 -5.78 17.55 -8.80
C GLY A 120 -4.93 16.36 -9.25
N LEU A 121 -4.98 15.25 -8.51
CA LEU A 121 -4.23 14.03 -8.83
C LEU A 121 -4.65 13.46 -10.19
N GLN A 122 -5.95 13.44 -10.51
CA GLN A 122 -6.44 12.98 -11.81
C GLN A 122 -5.91 13.88 -12.94
N ARG A 123 -5.88 15.21 -12.78
CA ARG A 123 -5.30 16.12 -13.78
C ARG A 123 -3.83 15.80 -14.04
N LEU A 124 -3.05 15.50 -13.00
CA LEU A 124 -1.66 15.07 -13.15
C LEU A 124 -1.56 13.78 -13.96
N VAL A 125 -2.33 12.76 -13.58
CA VAL A 125 -2.35 11.47 -14.30
C VAL A 125 -2.75 11.64 -15.76
N GLU A 126 -3.75 12.48 -16.07
CA GLU A 126 -4.19 12.78 -17.43
C GLU A 126 -3.14 13.59 -18.22
N ALA A 127 -2.51 14.59 -17.62
CA ALA A 127 -1.50 15.42 -18.28
C ALA A 127 -0.31 14.60 -18.77
N TYR A 128 0.06 13.56 -18.00
CA TYR A 128 1.19 12.68 -18.32
C TYR A 128 0.76 11.34 -18.95
N GLN A 129 -0.54 11.06 -19.02
CA GLN A 129 -1.08 9.76 -19.44
C GLN A 129 -0.43 8.59 -18.68
N ALA A 130 -0.20 8.77 -17.38
CA ALA A 130 0.48 7.79 -16.54
C ALA A 130 -0.45 6.60 -16.23
N PRO A 131 -0.03 5.34 -16.42
CA PRO A 131 -0.85 4.17 -16.14
C PRO A 131 -0.79 3.84 -14.64
N THR A 132 -1.39 4.71 -13.83
CA THR A 132 -1.50 4.56 -12.38
C THR A 132 -2.83 5.09 -11.86
N GLN A 133 -3.18 4.67 -10.65
CA GLN A 133 -4.37 5.02 -9.91
C GLN A 133 -4.10 6.10 -8.85
N THR A 134 -5.15 6.87 -8.56
CA THR A 134 -5.17 7.94 -7.57
C THR A 134 -6.05 7.58 -6.38
N CYS A 135 -5.70 8.09 -5.20
CA CYS A 135 -6.49 7.91 -4.00
C CYS A 135 -6.33 9.11 -3.04
N CYS A 136 -7.40 9.43 -2.32
CA CYS A 136 -7.37 10.36 -1.19
C CYS A 136 -7.91 9.60 0.02
N LEU A 137 -7.03 9.32 0.98
CA LEU A 137 -7.21 8.37 2.07
C LEU A 137 -8.05 8.97 3.23
N ALA A 138 -9.21 9.54 2.89
CA ALA A 138 -10.21 9.98 3.85
C ALA A 138 -11.12 8.84 4.30
N HIS A 139 -12.05 9.08 5.21
CA HIS A 139 -13.07 8.09 5.53
C HIS A 139 -13.90 7.69 4.28
N ILE A 140 -14.28 6.42 4.16
CA ILE A 140 -15.01 5.86 3.01
C ILE A 140 -16.27 6.68 2.64
N THR A 141 -16.99 7.19 3.65
CA THR A 141 -18.20 8.00 3.42
C THR A 141 -17.88 9.35 2.77
N THR A 142 -16.77 9.99 3.15
CA THR A 142 -16.32 11.26 2.56
C THR A 142 -15.90 11.05 1.11
N GLN A 143 -15.12 10.00 0.82
CA GLN A 143 -14.71 9.64 -0.54
C GLN A 143 -15.93 9.38 -1.45
N LEU A 144 -16.90 8.59 -0.99
CA LEU A 144 -18.13 8.31 -1.74
C LEU A 144 -18.98 9.57 -1.93
N ALA A 145 -19.04 10.47 -0.95
CA ALA A 145 -19.72 11.75 -1.09
C ALA A 145 -19.02 12.67 -2.10
N ALA A 146 -17.68 12.70 -2.13
CA ALA A 146 -16.92 13.45 -3.12
C ALA A 146 -17.15 12.88 -4.53
N MET A 147 -17.17 11.55 -4.67
CA MET A 147 -17.49 10.86 -5.92
C MET A 147 -18.90 11.20 -6.42
N LYS A 148 -19.90 11.25 -5.53
CA LYS A 148 -21.28 11.68 -5.87
C LYS A 148 -21.32 13.13 -6.37
N ARG A 149 -20.35 13.97 -5.98
CA ARG A 149 -20.16 15.35 -6.49
C ARG A 149 -19.24 15.41 -7.73
N GLY A 150 -18.93 14.28 -8.35
CA GLY A 150 -18.16 14.19 -9.59
C GLY A 150 -16.65 14.13 -9.41
N ALA A 151 -16.13 13.93 -8.19
CA ALA A 151 -14.71 13.65 -8.02
C ALA A 151 -14.34 12.28 -8.63
N PRO A 152 -13.20 12.17 -9.33
CA PRO A 152 -12.73 10.90 -9.87
C PRO A 152 -12.18 10.03 -8.73
N VAL A 153 -12.70 8.82 -8.55
CA VAL A 153 -12.17 7.84 -7.59
C VAL A 153 -11.69 6.62 -8.37
N ASP A 154 -10.39 6.30 -8.25
CA ASP A 154 -9.82 5.04 -8.79
C ASP A 154 -9.74 3.94 -7.73
N LEU A 155 -9.30 4.29 -6.51
CA LEU A 155 -9.30 3.40 -5.36
C LEU A 155 -10.13 3.98 -4.22
N LEU A 156 -10.92 3.12 -3.58
CA LEU A 156 -11.65 3.43 -2.36
C LEU A 156 -10.83 2.98 -1.15
N PHE A 157 -10.31 3.95 -0.41
CA PHE A 157 -9.53 3.68 0.79
C PHE A 157 -10.42 3.43 2.02
N GLN A 158 -9.97 2.58 2.94
CA GLN A 158 -10.46 2.57 4.32
C GLN A 158 -9.50 1.84 5.27
N SER A 159 -9.29 2.35 6.47
CA SER A 159 -8.65 1.58 7.55
C SER A 159 -9.61 0.51 8.10
N VAL A 160 -9.14 -0.72 8.29
CA VAL A 160 -9.94 -1.85 8.79
C VAL A 160 -9.24 -2.57 9.94
N ALA A 161 -10.01 -3.22 10.82
CA ALA A 161 -9.52 -3.92 12.00
C ALA A 161 -10.10 -5.34 12.13
N GLY A 162 -9.48 -6.14 13.00
CA GLY A 162 -9.81 -7.56 13.20
C GLY A 162 -11.04 -7.88 14.04
N THR A 163 -11.72 -6.87 14.59
CA THR A 163 -12.95 -7.04 15.39
C THR A 163 -14.05 -6.10 14.90
N GLU A 164 -15.29 -6.51 15.11
CA GLU A 164 -16.45 -5.69 14.75
C GLU A 164 -16.45 -4.37 15.55
N ALA A 165 -16.20 -4.43 16.87
CA ALA A 165 -16.14 -3.25 17.72
C ALA A 165 -15.03 -2.26 17.29
N ALA A 166 -13.85 -2.74 16.87
CA ALA A 166 -12.80 -1.87 16.34
C ALA A 166 -13.23 -1.21 15.02
N ASN A 167 -13.84 -1.96 14.10
CA ASN A 167 -14.39 -1.39 12.86
C ASN A 167 -15.50 -0.35 13.12
N HIS A 168 -16.37 -0.57 14.10
CA HIS A 168 -17.36 0.44 14.52
C HIS A 168 -16.69 1.69 15.10
N SER A 169 -15.57 1.56 15.82
CA SER A 169 -14.80 2.72 16.32
C SER A 169 -14.21 3.56 15.19
N PHE A 170 -13.94 2.94 14.03
CA PHE A 170 -13.55 3.63 12.79
C PHE A 170 -14.74 4.17 11.99
N GLY A 171 -15.98 3.97 12.45
CA GLY A 171 -17.19 4.44 11.77
C GLY A 171 -17.64 3.57 10.60
N ILE A 172 -17.18 2.32 10.50
CA ILE A 172 -17.44 1.46 9.34
C ILE A 172 -18.12 0.13 9.70
N THR A 173 -18.80 -0.44 8.71
CA THR A 173 -19.33 -1.81 8.74
C THR A 173 -18.96 -2.55 7.46
N LEU A 174 -18.98 -3.89 7.48
CA LEU A 174 -18.72 -4.69 6.28
C LEU A 174 -19.75 -4.44 5.17
N ALA A 175 -20.99 -4.08 5.54
CA ALA A 175 -22.02 -3.69 4.58
C ALA A 175 -21.63 -2.40 3.85
N MET A 176 -21.18 -1.38 4.60
CA MET A 176 -20.69 -0.12 4.04
C MET A 176 -19.51 -0.33 3.08
N LEU A 177 -18.55 -1.21 3.43
CA LEU A 177 -17.43 -1.55 2.56
C LEU A 177 -17.90 -2.21 1.24
N ARG A 178 -18.89 -3.12 1.32
CA ARG A 178 -19.46 -3.80 0.16
C ARG A 178 -20.18 -2.83 -0.77
N GLU A 179 -21.07 -2.02 -0.21
CA GLU A 179 -21.83 -1.00 -0.95
C GLU A 179 -20.90 0.06 -1.56
N GLY A 180 -19.83 0.45 -0.84
CA GLY A 180 -18.83 1.38 -1.36
C GLY A 180 -18.07 0.81 -2.55
N ARG A 181 -17.61 -0.44 -2.46
CA ARG A 181 -16.95 -1.15 -3.56
C ARG A 181 -17.84 -1.20 -4.81
N GLU A 182 -19.11 -1.57 -4.65
CA GLU A 182 -20.07 -1.63 -5.76
C GLU A 182 -20.30 -0.26 -6.41
N GLN A 183 -20.41 0.80 -5.60
CA GLN A 183 -20.53 2.18 -6.11
C GLN A 183 -19.31 2.61 -6.92
N VAL A 184 -18.09 2.27 -6.48
CA VAL A 184 -16.86 2.62 -7.22
C VAL A 184 -16.71 1.80 -8.50
N MET A 185 -17.06 0.51 -8.49
CA MET A 185 -17.11 -0.29 -9.73
C MET A 185 -18.10 0.29 -10.75
N GLU A 186 -19.26 0.77 -10.31
CA GLU A 186 -20.23 1.43 -11.19
C GLU A 186 -19.74 2.80 -11.67
N HIS A 187 -18.99 3.52 -10.83
CA HIS A 187 -18.32 4.76 -11.22
C HIS A 187 -17.25 4.52 -12.29
N HIS A 188 -16.46 3.45 -12.19
CA HIS A 188 -15.44 3.07 -13.17
C HIS A 188 -16.02 2.86 -14.57
N LYS A 189 -17.20 2.25 -14.69
CA LYS A 189 -17.88 2.02 -15.99
C LYS A 189 -18.30 3.32 -16.70
N LYS A 190 -18.41 4.42 -15.97
CA LYS A 190 -18.83 5.74 -16.49
C LYS A 190 -17.65 6.62 -16.87
N ARG A 191 -16.41 6.16 -16.65
CA ARG A 191 -15.20 6.92 -16.91
C ARG A 191 -14.47 6.32 -18.11
N ASP A 192 -13.95 7.20 -18.96
CA ASP A 192 -13.10 6.84 -20.10
C ASP A 192 -11.66 6.60 -19.60
N VAL A 193 -11.46 5.45 -18.97
CA VAL A 193 -10.17 5.01 -18.43
C VAL A 193 -9.94 3.57 -18.87
N ALA A 194 -8.73 3.26 -19.33
CA ALA A 194 -8.34 1.91 -19.70
C ALA A 194 -8.07 1.04 -18.46
N TRP A 195 -9.13 0.50 -17.86
CA TRP A 195 -9.03 -0.41 -16.71
C TRP A 195 -8.45 -1.77 -17.12
N LYS A 196 -7.49 -2.28 -16.34
CA LYS A 196 -6.93 -3.64 -16.43
C LYS A 196 -7.73 -4.64 -15.60
N GLY A 197 -8.39 -4.17 -14.55
CA GLY A 197 -9.23 -4.99 -13.69
C GLY A 197 -10.10 -4.17 -12.76
N ASP A 198 -10.73 -4.89 -11.84
CA ASP A 198 -11.82 -4.46 -10.99
C ASP A 198 -11.50 -4.61 -9.49
N ASN A 199 -10.20 -4.70 -9.15
CA ASN A 199 -9.73 -4.49 -7.80
C ASN A 199 -9.74 -2.99 -7.51
N VAL A 200 -10.74 -2.51 -6.76
CA VAL A 200 -10.96 -1.07 -6.52
C VAL A 200 -10.77 -0.64 -5.05
N MET A 201 -10.54 -1.60 -4.14
CA MET A 201 -10.37 -1.28 -2.72
C MET A 201 -8.90 -1.11 -2.36
N TYR A 202 -8.64 -0.19 -1.44
CA TYR A 202 -7.36 -0.03 -0.76
C TYR A 202 -7.60 -0.07 0.75
N PHE A 203 -6.99 -1.03 1.45
CA PHE A 203 -7.09 -1.09 2.92
C PHE A 203 -5.77 -0.82 3.61
N GLU A 204 -5.87 -0.15 4.76
CA GLU A 204 -4.80 -0.09 5.75
C GLU A 204 -5.19 -0.83 7.02
N THR A 205 -4.16 -1.44 7.62
CA THR A 205 -4.22 -2.30 8.79
C THR A 205 -3.02 -2.01 9.67
N GLY A 206 -2.91 -2.62 10.84
CA GLY A 206 -1.80 -2.37 11.73
C GLY A 206 -2.01 -3.00 13.10
N GLN A 207 -0.99 -3.69 13.56
CA GLN A 207 -0.94 -4.22 14.92
C GLN A 207 -1.14 -3.08 15.93
N GLY A 208 -2.01 -3.32 16.92
CA GLY A 208 -2.31 -2.36 17.99
C GLY A 208 -3.64 -1.62 17.81
N SER A 209 -4.17 -1.54 16.59
CA SER A 209 -5.44 -0.87 16.28
C SER A 209 -6.60 -1.31 17.20
N ALA A 210 -6.84 -2.61 17.32
CA ALA A 210 -7.91 -3.15 18.16
C ALA A 210 -7.63 -3.00 19.67
N LEU A 211 -6.36 -2.93 20.10
CA LEU A 211 -6.02 -2.63 21.49
C LEU A 211 -6.29 -1.15 21.79
N SER A 212 -5.89 -0.25 20.90
CA SER A 212 -6.18 1.20 21.00
C SER A 212 -7.68 1.49 21.06
N ALA A 213 -8.50 0.71 20.37
CA ALA A 213 -9.96 0.84 20.39
C ALA A 213 -10.62 0.11 21.58
N GLU A 214 -9.85 -0.42 22.54
CA GLU A 214 -10.33 -1.28 23.64
C GLU A 214 -11.16 -2.49 23.19
N ALA A 215 -11.04 -2.87 21.92
CA ALA A 215 -11.87 -3.84 21.22
C ALA A 215 -11.13 -5.15 20.94
N HIS A 216 -10.03 -5.41 21.64
CA HIS A 216 -9.16 -6.57 21.45
C HIS A 216 -9.67 -7.88 22.09
N HIS A 217 -10.59 -7.81 23.05
CA HIS A 217 -11.12 -8.96 23.78
C HIS A 217 -10.05 -9.92 24.35
N ARG A 218 -8.90 -9.38 24.81
CA ARG A 218 -7.73 -10.15 25.30
C ARG A 218 -7.06 -11.05 24.26
N VAL A 219 -7.34 -10.83 22.98
CA VAL A 219 -6.64 -11.47 21.87
C VAL A 219 -5.39 -10.65 21.55
N ASP A 220 -4.28 -11.32 21.25
CA ASP A 220 -3.02 -10.66 20.92
C ASP A 220 -3.09 -9.89 19.58
N GLN A 221 -2.20 -8.90 19.44
CA GLN A 221 -2.17 -7.99 18.29
C GLN A 221 -2.05 -8.72 16.96
N LEU A 222 -1.17 -9.73 16.87
CA LEU A 222 -0.90 -10.46 15.64
C LEU A 222 -2.14 -11.26 15.17
N THR A 223 -2.84 -11.91 16.09
CA THR A 223 -4.06 -12.66 15.75
C THR A 223 -5.17 -11.73 15.27
N LEU A 224 -5.29 -10.53 15.85
CA LEU A 224 -6.27 -9.53 15.41
C LEU A 224 -5.89 -8.93 14.05
N GLU A 225 -4.60 -8.75 13.80
CA GLU A 225 -4.10 -8.27 12.51
C GLU A 225 -4.40 -9.29 11.39
N ALA A 226 -4.17 -10.59 11.64
CA ALA A 226 -4.60 -11.64 10.72
C ALA A 226 -6.11 -11.60 10.42
N ARG A 227 -6.93 -11.25 11.42
CA ARG A 227 -8.39 -11.11 11.22
C ARG A 227 -8.74 -9.88 10.39
N ALA A 228 -7.98 -8.79 10.50
CA ALA A 228 -8.12 -7.63 9.62
C ALA A 228 -7.85 -8.03 8.15
N TYR A 229 -6.86 -8.89 7.91
CA TYR A 229 -6.63 -9.49 6.58
C TYR A 229 -7.79 -10.38 6.13
N GLY A 230 -8.40 -11.12 7.06
CA GLY A 230 -9.64 -11.87 6.83
C GLY A 230 -10.81 -10.97 6.39
N VAL A 231 -10.93 -9.76 6.97
CA VAL A 231 -11.89 -8.74 6.53
C VAL A 231 -11.55 -8.25 5.13
N ALA A 232 -10.31 -7.81 4.90
CA ALA A 232 -9.87 -7.23 3.64
C ALA A 232 -10.06 -8.19 2.45
N ARG A 233 -9.73 -9.48 2.61
CA ARG A 233 -9.71 -10.44 1.47
C ARG A 233 -11.10 -10.69 0.86
N VAL A 234 -12.18 -10.48 1.62
CA VAL A 234 -13.56 -10.62 1.13
C VAL A 234 -13.89 -9.57 0.07
N PHE A 235 -13.17 -8.45 0.04
CA PHE A 235 -13.41 -7.35 -0.91
C PHE A 235 -12.45 -7.34 -2.10
N GLN A 236 -11.54 -8.31 -2.20
CA GLN A 236 -10.58 -8.46 -3.29
C GLN A 236 -9.87 -7.13 -3.63
N PRO A 237 -9.17 -6.52 -2.65
CA PRO A 237 -8.57 -5.20 -2.80
C PRO A 237 -7.45 -5.20 -3.83
N PHE A 238 -7.15 -4.02 -4.36
CA PHE A 238 -5.97 -3.81 -5.19
C PHE A 238 -4.70 -3.71 -4.34
N LEU A 239 -4.82 -3.07 -3.17
CA LEU A 239 -3.74 -2.85 -2.21
C LEU A 239 -4.21 -3.14 -0.78
N VAL A 240 -3.33 -3.75 0.01
CA VAL A 240 -3.44 -3.79 1.47
C VAL A 240 -2.04 -3.56 2.02
N ASN A 241 -1.88 -2.62 2.96
CA ASN A 241 -0.65 -2.54 3.75
C ASN A 241 -0.94 -2.55 5.25
N SER A 242 -0.03 -3.17 5.97
CA SER A 242 0.16 -2.86 7.39
C SER A 242 0.93 -1.55 7.51
N VAL A 243 0.62 -0.76 8.52
CA VAL A 243 1.36 0.45 8.87
C VAL A 243 2.16 0.16 10.15
N VAL A 244 3.36 -0.39 9.98
CA VAL A 244 4.14 -0.96 11.08
C VAL A 244 4.97 0.13 11.74
N GLY A 245 4.80 0.35 13.05
CA GLY A 245 5.55 1.36 13.80
C GLY A 245 4.90 2.75 13.83
N PHE A 246 3.71 2.91 13.24
CA PHE A 246 3.02 4.20 13.14
C PHE A 246 2.35 4.66 14.44
N ILE A 247 1.77 3.73 15.22
CA ILE A 247 0.99 4.12 16.40
C ILE A 247 1.90 4.60 17.53
N GLY A 248 2.94 3.84 17.87
CA GLY A 248 3.89 4.21 18.92
C GLY A 248 4.51 3.02 19.68
N PRO A 249 5.47 3.32 20.58
CA PRO A 249 6.21 2.34 21.35
C PRO A 249 5.37 1.57 22.37
N GLU A 250 4.14 2.02 22.65
CA GLU A 250 3.18 1.33 23.50
C GLU A 250 2.74 -0.01 22.88
N TYR A 251 2.85 -0.13 21.56
CA TYR A 251 2.46 -1.32 20.79
C TYR A 251 3.67 -2.09 20.25
N LEU A 252 4.66 -1.36 19.70
CA LEU A 252 5.91 -1.88 19.16
C LEU A 252 7.06 -0.95 19.57
N TYR A 253 7.78 -1.33 20.63
CA TYR A 253 8.71 -0.46 21.35
C TYR A 253 9.99 -0.10 20.58
N ASP A 254 10.62 -1.10 19.96
CA ASP A 254 11.95 -0.98 19.35
C ASP A 254 12.00 -1.55 17.93
N GLU A 255 13.13 -1.34 17.26
CA GLU A 255 13.40 -1.88 15.92
C GLU A 255 13.16 -3.39 15.82
N ARG A 256 13.42 -4.17 16.88
CA ARG A 256 13.28 -5.63 16.85
C ARG A 256 11.81 -6.00 16.75
N GLN A 257 10.96 -5.33 17.52
CA GLN A 257 9.51 -5.54 17.50
C GLN A 257 8.91 -5.06 16.17
N ILE A 258 9.33 -3.89 15.67
CA ILE A 258 8.89 -3.35 14.37
C ILE A 258 9.27 -4.30 13.23
N ILE A 259 10.54 -4.73 13.16
CA ILE A 259 11.00 -5.66 12.13
C ILE A 259 10.21 -6.97 12.20
N ARG A 260 10.02 -7.51 13.41
CA ARG A 260 9.28 -8.76 13.60
C ARG A 260 7.84 -8.64 13.12
N ALA A 261 7.13 -7.58 13.55
CA ALA A 261 5.74 -7.34 13.18
C ALA A 261 5.57 -7.21 11.66
N GLY A 262 6.42 -6.42 10.99
CA GLY A 262 6.33 -6.27 9.54
C GLY A 262 6.52 -7.57 8.76
N LEU A 263 7.42 -8.44 9.21
CA LEU A 263 7.59 -9.76 8.60
C LEU A 263 6.40 -10.69 8.83
N GLU A 264 5.82 -10.67 10.03
CA GLU A 264 4.63 -11.47 10.35
C GLU A 264 3.42 -11.00 9.56
N ASP A 265 3.17 -9.69 9.53
CA ASP A 265 2.09 -9.02 8.81
C ASP A 265 2.13 -9.34 7.32
N HIS A 266 3.30 -9.14 6.71
CA HIS A 266 3.51 -9.44 5.29
C HIS A 266 3.27 -10.92 4.98
N PHE A 267 3.82 -11.84 5.78
CA PHE A 267 3.62 -13.27 5.60
C PHE A 267 2.15 -13.68 5.73
N MET A 268 1.45 -13.23 6.79
CA MET A 268 0.05 -13.57 7.01
C MET A 268 -0.84 -13.02 5.90
N GLY A 269 -0.63 -11.77 5.47
CA GLY A 269 -1.37 -11.16 4.36
C GLY A 269 -1.19 -11.94 3.06
N LYS A 270 0.04 -12.32 2.70
CA LYS A 270 0.34 -13.15 1.54
C LYS A 270 -0.33 -14.52 1.62
N LEU A 271 -0.20 -15.20 2.75
CA LEU A 271 -0.77 -16.52 2.99
C LEU A 271 -2.32 -16.50 2.90
N LEU A 272 -2.95 -15.39 3.29
CA LEU A 272 -4.39 -15.18 3.20
C LEU A 272 -4.86 -14.64 1.83
N GLY A 273 -3.96 -14.49 0.86
CA GLY A 273 -4.30 -14.15 -0.53
C GLY A 273 -4.36 -12.66 -0.86
N LEU A 274 -3.77 -11.80 -0.02
CA LEU A 274 -3.78 -10.35 -0.23
C LEU A 274 -2.56 -9.83 -1.01
N PRO A 275 -2.70 -8.74 -1.79
CA PRO A 275 -1.60 -8.01 -2.43
C PRO A 275 -0.83 -7.18 -1.38
N MET A 276 -0.16 -7.87 -0.46
CA MET A 276 0.34 -7.27 0.78
C MET A 276 1.57 -6.38 0.55
N GLY A 277 1.43 -5.10 0.88
CA GLY A 277 2.50 -4.12 1.04
C GLY A 277 2.79 -3.82 2.51
N CYS A 278 3.70 -2.89 2.76
CA CYS A 278 4.03 -2.43 4.12
C CYS A 278 4.41 -0.95 4.08
N ASP A 279 3.84 -0.14 4.98
CA ASP A 279 4.49 1.11 5.39
C ASP A 279 5.60 0.74 6.35
N VAL A 280 6.85 0.94 5.93
CA VAL A 280 8.02 0.67 6.77
C VAL A 280 8.36 1.97 7.48
N CYS A 281 7.89 2.10 8.71
CA CYS A 281 7.86 3.39 9.36
C CYS A 281 8.15 3.33 10.85
N TYR A 282 8.42 4.49 11.44
CA TYR A 282 8.58 4.65 12.88
C TYR A 282 8.21 6.07 13.29
N THR A 283 7.82 6.21 14.56
CA THR A 283 7.62 7.52 15.18
C THR A 283 8.85 7.94 15.97
N ASN A 284 9.10 9.25 16.09
CA ASN A 284 10.28 9.80 16.77
C ASN A 284 10.46 9.39 18.25
N HIS A 285 9.45 8.80 18.87
CA HIS A 285 9.48 8.37 20.28
C HIS A 285 9.60 6.84 20.44
N ALA A 286 9.64 6.07 19.34
CA ALA A 286 10.03 4.67 19.35
C ALA A 286 11.55 4.51 19.40
N ALA A 287 12.04 3.39 19.93
CA ALA A 287 13.47 3.05 19.92
C ALA A 287 13.87 2.45 18.55
N ALA A 288 13.72 3.27 17.50
CA ALA A 288 14.01 2.92 16.11
C ALA A 288 14.48 4.18 15.35
N ASP A 289 15.19 3.97 14.25
CA ASP A 289 15.65 5.03 13.35
C ASP A 289 15.55 4.62 11.87
N GLN A 290 16.04 5.47 10.97
CA GLN A 290 16.00 5.17 9.54
C GLN A 290 16.79 3.91 9.15
N ASN A 291 17.86 3.55 9.88
CA ASN A 291 18.57 2.29 9.62
C ASN A 291 17.72 1.09 10.03
N SER A 292 16.92 1.22 11.10
CA SER A 292 15.91 0.21 11.46
C SER A 292 14.89 0.03 10.34
N ALA A 293 14.45 1.13 9.70
CA ALA A 293 13.58 1.09 8.52
C ALA A 293 14.25 0.41 7.32
N ASP A 294 15.51 0.74 7.01
CA ASP A 294 16.28 0.10 5.93
C ASP A 294 16.40 -1.42 6.13
N ASN A 295 16.65 -1.86 7.37
CA ASN A 295 16.70 -3.28 7.71
C ASN A 295 15.39 -3.99 7.38
N LEU A 296 14.25 -3.43 7.79
CA LEU A 296 12.94 -4.01 7.50
C LEU A 296 12.63 -4.00 6.00
N LEU A 297 12.92 -2.87 5.32
CA LEU A 297 12.73 -2.70 3.89
C LEU A 297 13.45 -3.79 3.08
N LEU A 298 14.73 -4.04 3.37
CA LEU A 298 15.53 -5.07 2.68
C LEU A 298 14.99 -6.48 2.95
N LEU A 299 14.57 -6.77 4.19
CA LEU A 299 14.01 -8.08 4.54
C LEU A 299 12.66 -8.33 3.84
N LEU A 300 11.79 -7.31 3.78
CA LEU A 300 10.50 -7.40 3.10
C LEU A 300 10.64 -7.45 1.57
N ALA A 301 11.62 -6.74 1.01
CA ALA A 301 11.94 -6.84 -0.41
C ALA A 301 12.40 -8.26 -0.77
N ALA A 302 13.26 -8.86 0.05
CA ALA A 302 13.65 -10.27 -0.11
C ALA A 302 12.45 -11.24 0.04
N ALA A 303 11.48 -10.91 0.89
CA ALA A 303 10.23 -11.66 1.05
C ALA A 303 9.25 -11.48 -0.11
N GLY A 304 9.52 -10.56 -1.05
CA GLY A 304 8.65 -10.27 -2.19
C GLY A 304 7.42 -9.44 -1.83
N CYS A 305 7.56 -8.45 -0.94
CA CYS A 305 6.57 -7.41 -0.67
C CYS A 305 6.03 -6.79 -1.98
N ASN A 306 4.72 -6.58 -2.08
CA ASN A 306 4.12 -6.04 -3.31
C ASN A 306 4.51 -4.57 -3.52
N TYR A 307 4.52 -3.78 -2.45
CA TYR A 307 4.82 -2.36 -2.53
C TYR A 307 5.25 -1.77 -1.18
N PHE A 308 5.95 -0.62 -1.27
CA PHE A 308 6.31 0.24 -0.15
C PHE A 308 5.82 1.67 -0.40
N MET A 309 6.08 2.55 0.57
CA MET A 309 5.76 3.96 0.51
C MET A 309 6.94 4.73 -0.07
N GLY A 310 6.64 5.84 -0.73
CA GLY A 310 7.58 6.84 -1.17
C GLY A 310 7.11 8.17 -0.61
N VAL A 311 7.82 8.64 0.41
CA VAL A 311 7.63 9.95 1.04
C VAL A 311 8.82 10.83 0.69
N PRO A 312 8.62 12.11 0.35
CA PRO A 312 9.73 13.04 0.14
C PRO A 312 10.71 13.02 1.33
N CYS A 313 11.98 12.69 1.06
CA CYS A 313 13.03 12.62 2.08
C CYS A 313 12.73 11.70 3.28
N SER A 314 11.86 10.70 3.13
CA SER A 314 11.42 9.81 4.23
C SER A 314 10.66 10.52 5.37
N ASP A 315 10.35 11.81 5.25
CA ASP A 315 9.79 12.63 6.33
C ASP A 315 8.36 13.08 5.99
N ASP A 316 7.37 12.52 6.66
CA ASP A 316 5.99 12.96 6.52
C ASP A 316 5.68 14.06 7.53
N VAL A 317 5.85 15.31 7.08
CA VAL A 317 5.65 16.51 7.89
C VAL A 317 4.20 16.74 8.33
N MET A 318 3.23 16.02 7.78
CA MET A 318 1.82 16.14 8.17
C MET A 318 1.46 15.08 9.22
N LEU A 319 1.86 13.83 9.00
CA LEU A 319 1.62 12.72 9.91
C LEU A 319 2.64 12.61 11.05
N ASN A 320 3.74 13.36 10.98
CA ASN A 320 4.82 13.44 11.98
C ASN A 320 5.49 12.08 12.27
N TYR A 321 5.81 11.34 11.22
CA TYR A 321 6.52 10.06 11.28
C TYR A 321 7.49 9.93 10.10
N GLN A 322 8.42 8.97 10.19
CA GLN A 322 9.33 8.66 9.10
C GLN A 322 8.93 7.36 8.42
N SER A 323 9.06 7.33 7.09
CA SER A 323 8.76 6.18 6.23
C SER A 323 9.93 5.92 5.27
N THR A 324 9.70 5.22 4.16
CA THR A 324 10.65 5.05 3.06
C THR A 324 10.51 6.15 2.02
N SER A 325 11.60 6.49 1.36
CA SER A 325 11.67 7.57 0.36
C SER A 325 11.60 7.08 -1.09
N TYR A 326 11.47 8.05 -2.00
CA TYR A 326 11.67 7.82 -3.44
C TYR A 326 13.08 7.29 -3.78
N HIS A 327 14.09 7.60 -2.97
CA HIS A 327 15.46 7.12 -3.19
C HIS A 327 15.60 5.66 -2.75
N ASP A 328 14.95 5.29 -1.65
CA ASP A 328 14.95 3.92 -1.12
C ASP A 328 14.26 2.98 -2.12
N ALA A 329 13.19 3.43 -2.75
CA ALA A 329 12.54 2.74 -3.86
C ALA A 329 13.52 2.37 -4.99
N LEU A 330 14.33 3.33 -5.45
CA LEU A 330 15.34 3.09 -6.48
C LEU A 330 16.43 2.13 -6.01
N ALA A 331 16.91 2.31 -4.77
CA ALA A 331 17.95 1.49 -4.19
C ALA A 331 17.51 0.03 -4.09
N VAL A 332 16.32 -0.23 -3.54
CA VAL A 332 15.78 -1.58 -3.37
C VAL A 332 15.52 -2.25 -4.72
N ARG A 333 14.93 -1.53 -5.69
CA ARG A 333 14.74 -2.07 -7.04
C ARG A 333 16.06 -2.49 -7.66
N ARG A 334 17.12 -1.70 -7.51
CA ARG A 334 18.46 -2.05 -8.02
C ARG A 334 19.10 -3.23 -7.28
N ILE A 335 19.04 -3.25 -5.94
CA ILE A 335 19.62 -4.31 -5.10
C ILE A 335 19.01 -5.67 -5.46
N PHE A 336 17.69 -5.73 -5.59
CA PHE A 336 16.95 -6.97 -5.83
C PHE A 336 16.61 -7.23 -7.30
N LYS A 337 17.05 -6.36 -8.22
CA LYS A 337 16.74 -6.43 -9.67
C LYS A 337 15.24 -6.49 -9.93
N LEU A 338 14.49 -5.62 -9.26
CA LEU A 338 13.05 -5.46 -9.38
C LEU A 338 12.74 -4.27 -10.28
N ALA A 339 11.58 -4.31 -10.93
CA ALA A 339 11.09 -3.28 -11.82
C ALA A 339 9.79 -2.64 -11.29
N PRO A 340 9.41 -1.44 -11.77
CA PRO A 340 8.04 -0.96 -11.65
C PRO A 340 7.02 -1.91 -12.31
N ALA A 341 5.73 -1.70 -12.05
CA ALA A 341 4.65 -2.39 -12.76
C ALA A 341 4.84 -2.33 -14.29
N PRO A 342 4.56 -3.41 -15.06
CA PRO A 342 4.92 -3.48 -16.48
C PRO A 342 4.37 -2.34 -17.33
N GLU A 343 3.11 -1.96 -17.12
CA GLU A 343 2.50 -0.83 -17.83
C GLU A 343 3.18 0.49 -17.48
N PHE A 344 3.56 0.66 -16.21
CA PHE A 344 4.22 1.86 -15.72
C PHE A 344 5.67 1.96 -16.19
N LEU A 345 6.41 0.85 -16.24
CA LEU A 345 7.75 0.82 -16.81
C LEU A 345 7.75 1.21 -18.30
N ALA A 346 6.81 0.67 -19.08
CA ALA A 346 6.67 1.05 -20.49
C ALA A 346 6.37 2.55 -20.66
N TRP A 347 5.58 3.14 -19.74
CA TRP A 347 5.34 4.58 -19.71
C TRP A 347 6.59 5.38 -19.29
N LEU A 348 7.36 4.92 -18.30
CA LEU A 348 8.61 5.55 -17.87
C LEU A 348 9.66 5.58 -19.00
N GLU A 349 9.77 4.49 -19.77
CA GLU A 349 10.66 4.43 -20.93
C GLU A 349 10.20 5.35 -22.06
N LYS A 350 8.89 5.36 -22.36
CA LYS A 350 8.30 6.24 -23.37
C LYS A 350 8.47 7.73 -23.04
N THR A 351 8.40 8.09 -21.76
CA THR A 351 8.58 9.48 -21.29
C THR A 351 10.05 9.85 -21.10
N GLY A 352 10.98 8.89 -21.24
CA GLY A 352 12.41 9.10 -21.09
C GLY A 352 12.88 9.27 -19.65
N ILE A 353 12.01 9.02 -18.66
CA ILE A 353 12.36 8.97 -17.24
C ILE A 353 13.22 7.73 -16.98
N TYR A 354 12.93 6.62 -17.66
CA TYR A 354 13.76 5.40 -17.66
C TYR A 354 14.33 5.14 -19.06
N ARG A 355 15.43 4.38 -19.12
CA ARG A 355 15.99 3.78 -20.35
C ARG A 355 16.53 2.40 -20.01
N GLU A 356 16.16 1.40 -20.80
CA GLU A 356 16.62 0.01 -20.63
C GLU A 356 16.34 -0.52 -19.21
N GLY A 357 15.15 -0.22 -18.69
CA GLY A 357 14.75 -0.65 -17.34
C GLY A 357 15.34 0.15 -16.16
N GLU A 358 16.21 1.13 -16.40
CA GLU A 358 16.87 1.90 -15.33
C GLU A 358 16.54 3.40 -15.39
N PRO A 359 16.58 4.14 -14.25
CA PRO A 359 16.41 5.59 -14.24
C PRO A 359 17.41 6.29 -15.17
N ALA A 360 16.88 7.12 -16.07
CA ALA A 360 17.69 7.90 -16.99
C ALA A 360 18.36 9.09 -16.28
N ARG A 361 19.56 9.45 -16.72
CA ARG A 361 20.19 10.72 -16.32
C ARG A 361 19.50 11.87 -17.06
N LEU A 362 18.53 12.49 -16.40
CA LEU A 362 17.84 13.67 -16.93
C LEU A 362 18.72 14.92 -16.79
N ASP A 363 19.09 15.52 -17.92
CA ASP A 363 19.73 16.84 -17.97
C ASP A 363 18.70 17.97 -17.70
N ALA A 364 19.18 19.20 -17.47
CA ALA A 364 18.31 20.33 -17.16
C ALA A 364 17.26 20.63 -18.25
N PRO A 365 17.58 20.58 -19.55
CA PRO A 365 16.57 20.70 -20.62
C PRO A 365 15.49 19.62 -20.56
N SER A 366 15.86 18.34 -20.39
CA SER A 366 14.89 17.24 -20.32
C SER A 366 13.97 17.40 -19.11
N ARG A 367 14.51 17.81 -17.95
CA ARG A 367 13.69 18.10 -16.76
C ARG A 367 12.67 19.21 -17.02
N ARG A 368 13.08 20.31 -17.67
CA ARG A 368 12.14 21.40 -18.02
C ARG A 368 11.05 20.92 -18.98
N GLN A 369 11.40 20.12 -19.98
CA GLN A 369 10.42 19.57 -20.91
C GLN A 369 9.39 18.68 -20.17
N LEU A 370 9.85 17.86 -19.23
CA LEU A 370 8.98 17.05 -18.38
C LEU A 370 8.10 17.89 -17.43
N MET A 371 8.50 19.12 -17.08
CA MET A 371 7.71 20.00 -16.20
C MET A 371 6.58 20.75 -16.93
N GLN A 372 6.65 20.93 -18.25
CA GLN A 372 5.66 21.73 -19.00
C GLN A 372 4.20 21.30 -18.79
N PRO A 373 3.85 19.99 -18.78
CA PRO A 373 2.47 19.56 -18.52
C PRO A 373 2.01 19.86 -17.09
N LEU A 374 2.91 19.81 -16.10
CA LEU A 374 2.62 20.19 -14.72
C LEU A 374 2.34 21.69 -14.62
N GLU A 375 3.19 22.54 -15.20
CA GLU A 375 2.99 24.00 -15.22
C GLU A 375 1.63 24.36 -15.82
N SER A 376 1.28 23.76 -16.97
CA SER A 376 -0.03 23.93 -17.61
C SER A 376 -1.21 23.42 -16.77
N SER A 377 -0.97 22.46 -15.88
CA SER A 377 -1.98 21.92 -14.96
C SER A 377 -2.18 22.80 -13.74
N LEU A 378 -1.09 23.41 -13.24
CA LEU A 378 -1.09 24.33 -12.11
C LEU A 378 -1.71 25.69 -12.49
N GLU A 379 -1.45 26.19 -13.69
CA GLU A 379 -2.07 27.43 -14.21
C GLU A 379 -3.61 27.36 -14.32
N LYS A 380 -4.19 26.16 -14.33
CA LYS A 380 -5.65 25.94 -14.34
C LYS A 380 -6.24 25.74 -12.93
N ILE A 381 -5.40 25.82 -11.89
CA ILE A 381 -5.79 25.70 -10.48
C ILE A 381 -5.83 27.09 -9.82
N LEU A 382 -4.89 27.97 -10.21
CA LEU A 382 -4.90 29.42 -9.93
C LEU A 382 -5.93 30.13 -10.82
#